data_AF-A0A835Y3Q2-F1
#
_entry.id   AF-A0A835Y3Q2-F1
#
_cell.length_a   1.000
_cell.length_b   1.000
_cell.length_c   1.000
_cell.angle_alpha   90.00
_cell.angle_beta   90.00
_cell.angle_gamma   90.00
#
_symmetry.space_group_name_H-M   'P 1'
#
loop_
_entity.id
_entity.type
_entity.pdbx_description
1 polymer ?
#
loop_
_entity_poly.entity_id
_entity_poly.type
_entity_poly.pdbx_seq_one_letter_code
_entity_poly.pdbx_strand_id
1 'polypeptide(L)'
;MKSSWVALFLVPALVLAVGPALDDCDEPLLDAPDKWPDPCTLLKKVCVVDNTLVSFDPALDVQTLPRIDGTLWNFPSGKSNSDSFRGTRAAYKPFLRRAAAAFLEPPPLRNPVFSKCTAPLVLMGDWHYNCGEFFAETLSMVHKATLVNGMGTDLTLVVGIPESLTLTTYHRVMLMPYTKYGITTVAEIGTMDRLGQPADWSSEGKHVNCFEQMAFCKWQGGRSRHGTPLGVVGAHLVKELTLGSSVKPGPKPAPLPVDPLGFGGWRRVPGFEETHAPPPPHHGNLGHSEQFTLRKAARAWHAAELEAAQQLAAEGEPEPPGPPRLRVLIEKRGGMTRNIKNLPDLLRACEEADKAGFVHGPFRGLVCRPYSFSGAHARSSSAVDPEHFRSNIAAVRSAHVLMAFHGAGAINSFFMHQHDAGPSALLELRPCKLGSKYSRWPDSYEPALHETAGDAVRVFAYNVEDKAQCRQSDYMALVKNHTFSIHYVSEIPSAHARDQHLELRTDQFLEVLRHVATLMADRIAFQAARANETLHAYAMSEKDGGLQFGPLGLVDYKHYFADRKRAAKKARREAKKKVATAAGVAGADNEGGDEGDEEEE
;
A
#
# COMPACT_ATOMS: atom_id res chain seq x y z
N MET A 1 -32.94 -53.26 58.55
CA MET A 1 -31.83 -52.73 57.74
C MET A 1 -31.81 -51.21 57.93
N LYS A 2 -30.84 -50.68 58.66
CA LYS A 2 -30.70 -49.26 58.99
C LYS A 2 -29.63 -48.67 58.07
N SER A 3 -29.99 -47.73 57.21
CA SER A 3 -29.08 -47.09 56.26
C SER A 3 -28.71 -45.70 56.79
N SER A 4 -27.45 -45.54 57.21
CA SER A 4 -26.84 -44.26 57.56
C SER A 4 -26.48 -43.48 56.29
N TRP A 5 -26.97 -42.25 56.19
CA TRP A 5 -26.49 -41.26 55.22
C TRP A 5 -25.41 -40.41 55.87
N VAL A 6 -24.19 -40.45 55.32
CA VAL A 6 -23.09 -39.55 55.67
C VAL A 6 -23.16 -38.35 54.73
N ALA A 7 -23.50 -37.18 55.26
CA ALA A 7 -23.43 -35.91 54.55
C ALA A 7 -21.98 -35.39 54.59
N LEU A 8 -21.33 -35.36 53.43
CA LEU A 8 -20.00 -34.78 53.24
C LEU A 8 -20.17 -33.27 52.99
N PHE A 9 -19.87 -32.43 53.99
CA PHE A 9 -19.80 -30.98 53.83
C PHE A 9 -18.46 -30.61 53.18
N LEU A 10 -18.48 -30.29 51.88
CA LEU A 10 -17.37 -29.61 51.20
C LEU A 10 -17.47 -28.11 51.50
N VAL A 11 -16.60 -27.61 52.37
CA VAL A 11 -16.39 -26.17 52.57
C VAL A 11 -15.49 -25.67 51.42
N PRO A 12 -15.95 -24.77 50.55
CA PRO A 12 -15.06 -24.15 49.57
C PRO A 12 -14.11 -23.22 50.33
N ALA A 13 -12.82 -23.56 50.33
CA ALA A 13 -11.78 -22.64 50.76
C ALA A 13 -11.78 -21.45 49.79
N LEU A 14 -12.33 -20.32 50.23
CA LEU A 14 -12.27 -19.05 49.53
C LEU A 14 -10.83 -18.56 49.56
N VAL A 15 -10.00 -19.03 48.63
CA VAL A 15 -8.69 -18.45 48.38
C VAL A 15 -8.94 -17.08 47.75
N LEU A 16 -8.90 -16.03 48.57
CA LEU A 16 -8.76 -14.66 48.09
C LEU A 16 -7.39 -14.59 47.42
N ALA A 17 -7.34 -14.89 46.12
CA ALA A 17 -6.19 -14.58 45.30
C ALA A 17 -6.02 -13.06 45.31
N VAL A 18 -5.18 -12.56 46.22
CA VAL A 18 -4.66 -11.20 46.16
C VAL A 18 -3.81 -11.17 44.90
N GLY A 19 -4.41 -10.74 43.79
CA GLY A 19 -3.69 -10.49 42.56
C GLY A 19 -2.53 -9.53 42.83
N PRO A 20 -1.43 -9.61 42.07
CA PRO A 20 -0.32 -8.66 42.22
C PRO A 20 -0.88 -7.23 42.22
N ALA A 21 -0.41 -6.41 43.16
CA ALA A 21 -0.78 -5.02 43.25
C ALA A 21 -0.52 -4.34 41.90
N LEU A 22 -1.47 -3.50 41.45
CA LEU A 22 -1.46 -2.79 40.17
C LEU A 22 -0.32 -1.76 40.02
N ASP A 23 0.65 -1.75 40.92
CA ASP A 23 1.67 -0.70 41.05
C ASP A 23 3.00 -1.03 40.34
N ASP A 24 3.17 -2.22 39.78
CA ASP A 24 4.46 -2.68 39.24
C ASP A 24 4.43 -2.89 37.72
N CYS A 25 4.13 -1.81 36.99
CA CYS A 25 4.23 -1.76 35.53
C CYS A 25 5.27 -0.72 35.10
N ASP A 26 6.01 -1.00 34.04
CA ASP A 26 6.89 0.00 33.42
C ASP A 26 6.03 1.11 32.82
N GLU A 27 6.12 2.33 33.36
CA GLU A 27 5.41 3.48 32.82
C GLU A 27 5.92 3.76 31.38
N PRO A 28 5.06 3.63 30.35
CA PRO A 28 5.45 3.91 28.97
C PRO A 28 5.79 5.40 28.84
N LEU A 29 7.01 5.71 28.40
CA LEU A 29 7.47 7.08 28.19
C LEU A 29 6.76 7.74 27.00
N LEU A 30 5.69 8.51 27.26
CA LEU A 30 5.14 9.48 26.29
C LEU A 30 5.73 10.90 26.46
N ASP A 31 6.48 11.14 27.55
CA ASP A 31 6.99 12.47 27.96
C ASP A 31 8.19 12.99 27.13
N ALA A 32 8.45 12.41 25.96
CA ALA A 32 9.46 12.90 25.02
C ALA A 32 8.78 13.54 23.80
N PRO A 33 8.22 14.77 23.92
CA PRO A 33 7.49 15.47 22.86
C PRO A 33 8.31 15.61 21.55
N ASP A 34 9.63 15.69 21.66
CA ASP A 34 10.58 15.72 20.55
C ASP A 34 10.64 14.43 19.72
N LYS A 35 10.18 13.31 20.29
CA LYS A 35 10.08 12.01 19.60
C LYS A 35 8.77 11.84 18.85
N TRP A 36 7.82 12.77 18.94
CA TRP A 36 6.54 12.62 18.27
C TRP A 36 6.63 13.01 16.80
N PRO A 37 6.06 12.22 15.89
CA PRO A 37 5.84 12.70 14.54
C PRO A 37 4.76 13.79 14.54
N ASP A 38 5.13 15.02 14.21
CA ASP A 38 4.15 16.10 14.07
C ASP A 38 3.11 15.82 12.96
N PRO A 39 1.82 16.17 13.17
CA PRO A 39 1.25 16.72 14.40
C PRO A 39 0.66 15.64 15.33
N CYS A 40 1.15 15.58 16.57
CA CYS A 40 0.56 14.82 17.66
C CYS A 40 0.29 15.72 18.86
N THR A 41 -0.74 15.41 19.64
CA THR A 41 -1.01 16.09 20.91
C THR A 41 -1.00 15.10 22.05
N LEU A 42 -0.18 15.38 23.06
CA LEU A 42 -0.20 14.67 24.32
C LEU A 42 -1.34 15.22 25.20
N LEU A 43 -2.23 14.34 25.63
CA LEU A 43 -3.31 14.61 26.56
C LEU A 43 -2.96 13.94 27.89
N LYS A 44 -3.14 14.65 29.00
CA LYS A 44 -2.97 14.08 30.34
C LYS A 44 -4.33 13.85 30.98
N LYS A 45 -4.42 12.87 31.87
CA LYS A 45 -5.63 12.58 32.67
C LYS A 45 -6.89 12.58 31.82
N VAL A 46 -6.93 11.72 30.81
CA VAL A 46 -8.02 11.66 29.85
C VAL A 46 -8.75 10.34 29.96
N CYS A 47 -10.08 10.38 29.85
CA CYS A 47 -10.89 9.19 29.71
C CYS A 47 -11.54 9.14 28.32
N VAL A 48 -11.86 7.94 27.84
CA VAL A 48 -12.68 7.72 26.63
C VAL A 48 -14.00 7.13 27.08
N VAL A 49 -15.12 7.74 26.70
CA VAL A 49 -16.48 7.24 26.99
C VAL A 49 -17.35 7.46 25.77
N ASP A 50 -17.98 6.39 25.27
CA ASP A 50 -18.89 6.43 24.13
C ASP A 50 -18.34 7.22 22.94
N ASN A 51 -17.11 6.91 22.51
CA ASN A 51 -16.38 7.63 21.45
C ASN A 51 -16.10 9.12 21.75
N THR A 52 -16.03 9.52 23.02
CA THR A 52 -15.72 10.91 23.44
C THR A 52 -14.50 10.92 24.34
N LEU A 53 -13.49 11.77 24.05
CA LEU A 53 -12.42 12.03 25.02
C LEU A 53 -12.92 13.05 26.04
N VAL A 54 -12.75 12.72 27.31
CA VAL A 54 -13.12 13.56 28.45
C VAL A 54 -11.83 13.91 29.16
N SER A 55 -11.44 15.19 29.11
CA SER A 55 -10.22 15.66 29.77
C SER A 55 -10.51 16.01 31.22
N PHE A 56 -9.68 15.50 32.13
CA PHE A 56 -9.62 15.86 33.54
C PHE A 56 -8.32 16.62 33.86
N ASP A 57 -7.51 16.95 32.84
CA ASP A 57 -6.36 17.82 33.00
C ASP A 57 -6.82 19.24 33.35
N PRO A 58 -6.47 19.78 34.53
CA PRO A 58 -6.85 21.14 34.92
C PRO A 58 -6.23 22.23 34.03
N ALA A 59 -5.19 21.90 33.23
CA ALA A 59 -4.62 22.83 32.25
C ALA A 59 -5.44 22.93 30.96
N LEU A 60 -6.38 22.00 30.73
CA LEU A 60 -7.21 21.95 29.53
C LEU A 60 -8.67 22.26 29.86
N ASP A 61 -9.19 23.34 29.28
CA ASP A 61 -10.60 23.72 29.32
C ASP A 61 -11.26 23.61 27.93
N VAL A 62 -12.53 23.98 27.81
CA VAL A 62 -13.27 23.91 26.53
C VAL A 62 -12.61 24.73 25.41
N GLN A 63 -11.89 25.80 25.74
CA GLN A 63 -11.22 26.68 24.77
C GLN A 63 -9.80 26.21 24.45
N THR A 64 -9.11 25.58 25.41
CA THR A 64 -7.71 25.13 25.24
C THR A 64 -7.59 23.67 24.82
N LEU A 65 -8.68 22.91 24.82
CA LEU A 65 -8.73 21.58 24.22
C LEU A 65 -8.29 21.66 22.74
N PRO A 66 -7.24 20.91 22.33
CA PRO A 66 -6.72 21.04 20.98
C PRO A 66 -7.81 20.74 19.95
N ARG A 67 -7.84 21.47 18.84
CA ARG A 67 -8.78 21.17 17.77
C ARG A 67 -8.23 20.02 16.94
N ILE A 68 -9.00 18.95 16.81
CA ILE A 68 -8.68 17.89 15.85
C ILE A 68 -9.36 18.25 14.54
N ASP A 69 -8.58 18.32 13.48
CA ASP A 69 -9.17 18.50 12.15
C ASP A 69 -10.01 17.30 11.75
N GLY A 70 -11.09 17.57 11.02
CA GLY A 70 -11.93 16.52 10.48
C GLY A 70 -11.13 15.54 9.63
N THR A 71 -11.54 14.29 9.67
CA THR A 71 -11.00 13.23 8.82
C THR A 71 -11.95 12.97 7.66
N LEU A 72 -11.39 12.73 6.48
CA LEU A 72 -12.18 12.20 5.38
C LEU A 72 -12.27 10.69 5.49
N TRP A 73 -13.47 10.15 5.40
CA TRP A 73 -13.71 8.70 5.48
C TRP A 73 -14.25 8.17 4.18
N ASN A 74 -13.92 6.93 3.89
CA ASN A 74 -14.62 6.12 2.93
C ASN A 74 -15.34 4.98 3.68
N PHE A 75 -16.66 4.93 3.64
CA PHE A 75 -17.37 3.80 4.25
C PHE A 75 -17.02 2.50 3.50
N PRO A 76 -16.62 1.42 4.19
CA PRO A 76 -16.32 0.17 3.53
C PRO A 76 -17.57 -0.32 2.77
N SER A 77 -17.52 -0.33 1.43
CA SER A 77 -18.58 -0.90 0.61
C SER A 77 -18.26 -2.35 0.26
N GLY A 78 -19.29 -3.19 0.24
CA GLY A 78 -19.09 -4.63 0.12
C GLY A 78 -18.50 -5.14 -1.21
N LYS A 79 -18.63 -4.37 -2.29
CA LYS A 79 -18.36 -4.90 -3.64
C LYS A 79 -17.63 -3.94 -4.56
N SER A 80 -17.15 -2.83 -4.03
CA SER A 80 -16.57 -1.76 -4.84
C SER A 80 -15.59 -0.92 -4.05
N ASN A 81 -14.80 -0.10 -4.74
CA ASN A 81 -14.18 1.03 -4.06
C ASN A 81 -15.29 2.03 -3.73
N SER A 82 -15.52 2.27 -2.45
CA SER A 82 -16.48 3.23 -1.94
C SER A 82 -16.28 4.63 -2.51
N ASP A 83 -15.04 4.99 -2.92
CA ASP A 83 -14.73 6.30 -3.50
C ASP A 83 -15.48 6.59 -4.81
N SER A 84 -16.01 5.55 -5.46
CA SER A 84 -16.80 5.62 -6.69
C SER A 84 -18.24 6.08 -6.45
N PHE A 85 -18.71 6.12 -5.19
CA PHE A 85 -20.08 6.44 -4.83
C PHE A 85 -20.17 7.76 -4.05
N ARG A 86 -21.26 8.51 -4.19
CA ARG A 86 -21.52 9.69 -3.35
C ARG A 86 -21.98 9.29 -1.96
N GLY A 87 -21.79 10.19 -1.00
CA GLY A 87 -22.18 9.97 0.40
C GLY A 87 -21.27 9.01 1.16
N THR A 88 -20.39 8.29 0.47
CA THR A 88 -19.36 7.45 1.11
C THR A 88 -18.21 8.27 1.67
N ARG A 89 -18.09 9.53 1.25
CA ARG A 89 -17.09 10.53 1.69
C ARG A 89 -17.69 11.41 2.78
N ALA A 90 -17.73 10.90 4.01
CA ALA A 90 -18.17 11.70 5.15
C ALA A 90 -16.96 12.42 5.75
N ALA A 91 -17.12 13.73 5.99
CA ALA A 91 -16.23 14.44 6.90
C ALA A 91 -16.62 14.03 8.31
N TYR A 92 -15.84 13.14 8.91
CA TYR A 92 -15.99 12.83 10.32
C TYR A 92 -15.22 13.87 11.12
N LYS A 93 -15.96 14.69 11.84
CA LYS A 93 -15.38 15.50 12.90
C LYS A 93 -15.58 14.68 14.16
N PRO A 94 -14.54 14.00 14.67
CA PRO A 94 -14.67 13.36 15.95
C PRO A 94 -15.25 14.36 16.97
N PHE A 95 -16.40 14.03 17.59
CA PHE A 95 -17.03 14.82 18.67
C PHE A 95 -16.24 14.68 19.98
N LEU A 96 -14.92 14.60 19.88
CA LEU A 96 -14.09 13.85 20.80
C LEU A 96 -13.72 14.62 22.06
N ARG A 97 -14.32 15.77 22.43
CA ARG A 97 -13.71 16.59 23.49
C ARG A 97 -14.73 17.34 24.32
N ARG A 98 -14.71 17.09 25.62
CA ARG A 98 -15.24 18.01 26.64
C ARG A 98 -14.39 17.95 27.90
N ALA A 99 -14.33 19.07 28.60
CA ALA A 99 -13.81 19.10 29.96
C ALA A 99 -14.78 18.31 30.87
N ALA A 100 -14.24 17.53 31.79
CA ALA A 100 -15.04 16.79 32.75
C ALA A 100 -15.81 17.76 33.66
N ALA A 101 -17.09 17.46 33.90
CA ALA A 101 -17.87 18.10 34.94
C ALA A 101 -18.22 17.03 35.96
N ALA A 102 -17.38 16.86 36.99
CA ALA A 102 -17.38 15.69 37.88
C ALA A 102 -18.76 15.27 38.43
N PHE A 103 -19.71 16.19 38.59
CA PHE A 103 -21.08 15.89 39.05
C PHE A 103 -22.04 15.39 37.94
N LEU A 104 -21.78 15.72 36.68
CA LEU A 104 -22.55 15.27 35.50
C LEU A 104 -22.02 13.95 34.93
N GLU A 105 -20.84 13.53 35.36
CA GLU A 105 -20.23 12.28 34.87
C GLU A 105 -20.94 11.02 35.42
N PRO A 106 -20.95 9.92 34.64
CA PRO A 106 -21.39 8.62 35.14
C PRO A 106 -20.52 8.20 36.34
N PRO A 107 -21.03 7.36 37.26
CA PRO A 107 -20.35 7.03 38.52
C PRO A 107 -18.85 6.67 38.39
N PRO A 108 -18.42 5.86 37.40
CA PRO A 108 -16.99 5.52 37.25
C PRO A 108 -16.08 6.70 36.88
N LEU A 109 -16.64 7.77 36.29
CA LEU A 109 -15.91 8.96 35.87
C LEU A 109 -15.95 10.10 36.90
N ARG A 110 -16.70 9.97 38.01
CA ARG A 110 -16.70 10.98 39.07
C ARG A 110 -15.40 10.97 39.86
N ASN A 111 -14.79 9.80 39.99
CA ASN A 111 -13.50 9.56 40.62
C ASN A 111 -12.68 8.63 39.71
N PRO A 112 -12.21 9.13 38.55
CA PRO A 112 -11.53 8.29 37.58
C PRO A 112 -10.22 7.75 38.14
N VAL A 113 -9.95 6.46 37.88
CA VAL A 113 -8.65 5.85 38.12
C VAL A 113 -7.88 5.88 36.80
N PHE A 114 -6.84 6.69 36.73
CA PHE A 114 -6.02 6.81 35.53
C PHE A 114 -4.98 5.69 35.46
N SER A 115 -5.01 4.94 34.38
CA SER A 115 -3.98 3.96 34.05
C SER A 115 -2.66 4.68 33.81
N LYS A 116 -1.64 4.29 34.58
CA LYS A 116 -0.24 4.66 34.32
C LYS A 116 0.46 3.63 33.44
N CYS A 117 -0.07 2.42 33.36
CA CYS A 117 0.54 1.31 32.66
C CYS A 117 0.22 1.29 31.17
N THR A 118 -0.98 1.74 30.78
CA THR A 118 -1.41 1.75 29.38
C THR A 118 -1.31 3.17 28.83
N ALA A 119 -0.48 3.33 27.81
CA ALA A 119 -0.38 4.56 27.02
C ALA A 119 -0.98 4.37 25.63
N PRO A 120 -2.17 4.93 25.35
CA PRO A 120 -2.76 4.86 24.03
C PRO A 120 -2.12 5.86 23.08
N LEU A 121 -1.80 5.38 21.88
CA LEU A 121 -1.48 6.17 20.70
C LEU A 121 -2.67 6.11 19.73
N VAL A 122 -3.47 7.17 19.72
CA VAL A 122 -4.63 7.29 18.83
C VAL A 122 -4.17 7.74 17.44
N LEU A 123 -4.36 6.84 16.48
CA LEU A 123 -4.00 6.97 15.08
C LEU A 123 -5.21 7.50 14.30
N MET A 124 -5.12 8.73 13.81
CA MET A 124 -6.08 9.30 12.88
C MET A 124 -5.40 9.73 11.58
N GLY A 125 -6.04 9.38 10.48
CA GLY A 125 -5.62 9.53 9.10
C GLY A 125 -6.85 9.73 8.22
N ASP A 126 -6.66 10.17 6.98
CA ASP A 126 -7.75 10.19 6.03
C ASP A 126 -7.85 8.81 5.35
N TRP A 127 -9.07 8.42 4.96
CA TRP A 127 -9.32 7.21 4.16
C TRP A 127 -8.85 5.90 4.81
N HIS A 128 -9.01 5.73 6.12
CA HIS A 128 -8.58 4.52 6.83
C HIS A 128 -9.07 3.21 6.21
N TYR A 129 -10.27 3.19 5.60
CA TYR A 129 -10.81 1.98 4.94
C TYR A 129 -10.23 1.72 3.54
N ASN A 130 -9.39 2.62 3.04
CA ASN A 130 -8.55 2.41 1.88
C ASN A 130 -7.17 1.90 2.35
N CYS A 131 -6.87 0.63 2.10
CA CYS A 131 -5.60 0.01 2.51
C CYS A 131 -4.36 0.77 2.00
N GLY A 132 -4.43 1.34 0.79
CA GLY A 132 -3.32 2.09 0.22
C GLY A 132 -3.04 3.39 0.97
N GLU A 133 -4.09 4.15 1.27
CA GLU A 133 -3.99 5.41 2.03
C GLU A 133 -3.61 5.15 3.49
N PHE A 134 -4.18 4.11 4.11
CA PHE A 134 -3.78 3.72 5.47
C PHE A 134 -2.29 3.35 5.54
N PHE A 135 -1.81 2.56 4.58
CA PHE A 135 -0.40 2.19 4.49
C PHE A 135 0.49 3.41 4.24
N ALA A 136 0.10 4.27 3.29
CA ALA A 136 0.88 5.44 2.89
C ALA A 136 0.93 6.54 3.96
N GLU A 137 -0.21 6.85 4.58
CA GLU A 137 -0.38 8.01 5.45
C GLU A 137 -0.26 7.67 6.93
N THR A 138 -0.78 6.52 7.36
CA THR A 138 -0.78 6.15 8.79
C THR A 138 0.41 5.27 9.14
N LEU A 139 0.64 4.20 8.38
CA LEU A 139 1.64 3.21 8.77
C LEU A 139 3.07 3.72 8.66
N SER A 140 3.35 4.57 7.67
CA SER A 140 4.64 5.27 7.54
C SER A 140 4.99 6.10 8.78
N MET A 141 3.98 6.71 9.41
CA MET A 141 4.13 7.54 10.60
C MET A 141 4.22 6.68 11.87
N VAL A 142 3.45 5.60 11.97
CA VAL A 142 3.57 4.61 13.06
C VAL A 142 4.97 4.01 13.09
N HIS A 143 5.49 3.61 11.92
CA HIS A 143 6.85 3.09 11.80
C HIS A 143 7.88 4.10 12.30
N LYS A 144 7.75 5.36 11.88
CA LYS A 144 8.63 6.44 12.33
C LYS A 144 8.56 6.63 13.85
N ALA A 145 7.37 6.76 14.41
CA ALA A 145 7.15 6.92 15.86
C ALA A 145 7.81 5.79 16.66
N THR A 146 7.47 4.55 16.34
CA THR A 146 7.82 3.38 17.15
C THR A 146 9.28 2.97 16.98
N LEU A 147 9.76 2.86 15.73
CA LEU A 147 11.06 2.27 15.43
C LEU A 147 12.17 3.30 15.18
N VAL A 148 11.85 4.46 14.59
CA VAL A 148 12.86 5.48 14.26
C VAL A 148 13.06 6.45 15.41
N ASN A 149 11.96 6.97 15.98
CA ASN A 149 12.01 7.92 17.08
C ASN A 149 12.17 7.23 18.44
N GLY A 150 12.09 5.90 18.49
CA GLY A 150 12.37 5.11 19.68
C GLY A 150 11.31 5.25 20.76
N MET A 151 10.04 5.38 20.37
CA MET A 151 8.91 5.27 21.31
C MET A 151 8.69 3.83 21.79
N GLY A 152 9.25 2.84 21.08
CA GLY A 152 9.14 1.43 21.45
C GLY A 152 7.81 0.79 21.04
N THR A 153 7.60 -0.43 21.54
CA THR A 153 6.42 -1.26 21.22
C THR A 153 5.47 -1.43 22.41
N ASP A 154 5.73 -0.68 23.50
CA ASP A 154 4.94 -0.66 24.73
C ASP A 154 3.74 0.30 24.67
N LEU A 155 3.35 0.71 23.47
CA LEU A 155 2.20 1.58 23.21
C LEU A 155 0.99 0.77 22.80
N THR A 156 -0.18 1.14 23.29
CA THR A 156 -1.45 0.63 22.77
C THR A 156 -1.82 1.39 21.50
N LEU A 157 -1.84 0.72 20.36
CA LEU A 157 -2.22 1.36 19.10
C LEU A 157 -3.74 1.37 18.94
N VAL A 158 -4.31 2.57 18.86
CA VAL A 158 -5.76 2.80 18.81
C VAL A 158 -6.12 3.45 17.49
N VAL A 159 -6.90 2.80 16.64
CA VAL A 159 -7.35 3.42 15.38
C VAL A 159 -8.59 4.28 15.65
N GLY A 160 -8.50 5.57 15.32
CA GLY A 160 -9.58 6.54 15.51
C GLY A 160 -10.67 6.42 14.44
N ILE A 161 -11.44 5.34 14.50
CA ILE A 161 -12.53 5.03 13.57
C ILE A 161 -13.88 5.53 14.09
N PRO A 162 -14.76 6.12 13.23
CA PRO A 162 -16.07 6.62 13.63
C PRO A 162 -17.06 5.52 13.97
N GLU A 163 -18.06 5.90 14.76
CA GLU A 163 -19.35 5.18 14.92
C GLU A 163 -19.20 3.68 15.23
N SER A 164 -18.16 3.30 15.97
CA SER A 164 -17.90 1.91 16.33
C SER A 164 -17.74 0.96 15.13
N LEU A 165 -17.36 1.48 13.95
CA LEU A 165 -17.05 0.62 12.82
C LEU A 165 -15.85 -0.29 13.19
N THR A 166 -15.93 -1.53 12.73
CA THR A 166 -14.93 -2.55 13.04
C THR A 166 -13.63 -2.29 12.29
N LEU A 167 -12.50 -2.59 12.94
CA LEU A 167 -11.20 -2.69 12.26
C LEU A 167 -11.28 -3.72 11.13
N THR A 168 -10.79 -3.34 9.95
CA THR A 168 -10.42 -4.31 8.91
C THR A 168 -9.24 -5.17 9.35
N THR A 169 -9.08 -6.29 8.67
CA THR A 169 -7.93 -7.19 8.87
C THR A 169 -6.60 -6.52 8.59
N TYR A 170 -6.46 -5.74 7.52
CA TYR A 170 -5.16 -5.13 7.20
C TYR A 170 -4.74 -4.14 8.28
N HIS A 171 -5.66 -3.43 8.95
CA HIS A 171 -5.29 -2.60 10.10
C HIS A 171 -4.60 -3.43 11.18
N ARG A 172 -5.18 -4.59 11.51
CA ARG A 172 -4.65 -5.48 12.54
C ARG A 172 -3.30 -6.05 12.12
N VAL A 173 -3.22 -6.64 10.93
CA VAL A 173 -2.01 -7.31 10.45
C VAL A 173 -0.86 -6.32 10.25
N MET A 174 -1.13 -5.14 9.70
CA MET A 174 -0.10 -4.13 9.46
C MET A 174 0.37 -3.43 10.74
N LEU A 175 -0.50 -3.22 11.73
CA LEU A 175 -0.09 -2.55 12.98
C LEU A 175 0.54 -3.49 14.00
N MET A 176 0.26 -4.80 13.92
CA MET A 176 0.74 -5.79 14.89
C MET A 176 2.27 -5.75 15.12
N PRO A 177 3.14 -5.55 14.12
CA PRO A 177 4.59 -5.50 14.35
C PRO A 177 5.07 -4.29 15.17
N TYR A 178 4.20 -3.30 15.40
CA TYR A 178 4.55 -2.03 16.05
C TYR A 178 4.07 -1.95 17.51
N THR A 179 3.48 -3.02 18.05
CA THR A 179 3.04 -3.09 19.44
C THR A 179 3.01 -4.52 19.95
N LYS A 180 3.22 -4.71 21.25
CA LYS A 180 3.03 -6.01 21.92
C LYS A 180 1.57 -6.28 22.29
N TYR A 181 0.69 -5.29 22.16
CA TYR A 181 -0.72 -5.39 22.55
C TYR A 181 -1.65 -5.62 21.35
N GLY A 182 -2.89 -6.00 21.62
CA GLY A 182 -3.96 -6.04 20.62
C GLY A 182 -4.24 -4.66 20.01
N ILE A 183 -4.57 -4.62 18.71
CA ILE A 183 -5.01 -3.38 18.04
C ILE A 183 -6.48 -3.13 18.35
N THR A 184 -6.80 -1.92 18.80
CA THR A 184 -8.14 -1.54 19.24
C THR A 184 -8.64 -0.25 18.59
N THR A 185 -9.85 0.19 18.94
CA THR A 185 -10.46 1.44 18.46
C THR A 185 -10.85 2.33 19.64
N VAL A 186 -11.08 3.61 19.35
CA VAL A 186 -11.60 4.55 20.35
C VAL A 186 -12.97 4.09 20.89
N ALA A 187 -13.80 3.48 20.04
CA ALA A 187 -15.09 2.92 20.45
C ALA A 187 -14.96 1.79 21.46
N GLU A 188 -14.06 0.84 21.18
CA GLU A 188 -13.83 -0.31 22.04
C GLU A 188 -13.29 0.14 23.41
N ILE A 189 -12.32 1.05 23.43
CA ILE A 189 -11.82 1.63 24.69
C ILE A 189 -12.93 2.40 25.42
N GLY A 190 -13.81 3.10 24.71
CA GLY A 190 -14.89 3.89 25.30
C GLY A 190 -16.04 3.09 25.89
N THR A 191 -16.03 1.76 25.79
CA THR A 191 -17.17 0.90 26.16
C THR A 191 -17.20 0.68 27.68
N MET A 192 -18.15 1.31 28.38
CA MET A 192 -18.16 1.36 29.86
C MET A 192 -18.57 0.05 30.55
N ASP A 193 -19.39 -0.78 29.91
CA ASP A 193 -19.85 -2.07 30.47
C ASP A 193 -18.74 -3.13 30.51
N ARG A 194 -17.61 -2.88 29.83
CA ARG A 194 -16.42 -3.73 29.80
C ARG A 194 -15.38 -3.39 30.85
N LEU A 195 -15.53 -2.29 31.59
CA LEU A 195 -14.50 -1.84 32.53
C LEU A 195 -14.08 -2.96 33.50
N GLY A 196 -12.78 -3.27 33.52
CA GLY A 196 -12.20 -4.33 34.35
C GLY A 196 -12.29 -5.76 33.77
N GLN A 197 -13.00 -5.98 32.65
CA GLN A 197 -13.00 -7.26 31.94
C GLN A 197 -11.64 -7.49 31.25
N PRO A 198 -11.25 -8.74 30.93
CA PRO A 198 -10.00 -9.00 30.21
C PRO A 198 -9.91 -8.24 28.88
N ALA A 199 -8.76 -7.62 28.61
CA ALA A 199 -8.48 -6.91 27.37
C ALA A 199 -7.05 -7.16 26.93
N ASP A 200 -6.86 -7.60 25.69
CA ASP A 200 -5.53 -7.93 25.16
C ASP A 200 -4.77 -6.73 24.60
N TRP A 201 -5.45 -5.58 24.50
CA TRP A 201 -4.90 -4.31 24.04
C TRP A 201 -4.32 -3.45 25.16
N SER A 202 -4.59 -3.76 26.43
CA SER A 202 -4.08 -3.01 27.60
C SER A 202 -2.90 -3.75 28.23
N SER A 203 -1.95 -3.00 28.79
CA SER A 203 -0.82 -3.55 29.53
C SER A 203 -1.21 -4.19 30.85
N GLU A 204 -2.31 -3.75 31.46
CA GLU A 204 -2.89 -4.36 32.66
C GLU A 204 -3.65 -5.66 32.36
N GLY A 205 -3.80 -6.04 31.09
CA GLY A 205 -4.57 -7.22 30.67
C GLY A 205 -6.07 -7.09 30.92
N LYS A 206 -6.55 -5.88 31.23
CA LYS A 206 -7.97 -5.58 31.51
C LYS A 206 -8.39 -4.27 30.85
N HIS A 207 -9.67 -4.16 30.58
CA HIS A 207 -10.28 -3.01 29.95
C HIS A 207 -10.23 -1.81 30.90
N VAL A 208 -9.65 -0.71 30.43
CA VAL A 208 -9.45 0.56 31.16
C VAL A 208 -9.83 1.73 30.26
N ASN A 209 -10.53 2.73 30.80
CA ASN A 209 -11.08 3.82 29.97
C ASN A 209 -10.40 5.16 30.26
N CYS A 210 -9.59 5.24 31.32
CA CYS A 210 -8.95 6.45 31.79
C CYS A 210 -7.44 6.24 31.83
N PHE A 211 -6.68 7.20 31.31
CA PHE A 211 -5.24 7.12 31.09
C PHE A 211 -4.55 8.36 31.64
N GLU A 212 -3.42 8.16 32.32
CA GLU A 212 -2.59 9.26 32.83
C GLU A 212 -2.05 10.07 31.65
N GLN A 213 -1.69 9.38 30.56
CA GLN A 213 -1.19 9.95 29.33
C GLN A 213 -1.80 9.24 28.11
N MET A 214 -2.19 10.02 27.12
CA MET A 214 -2.64 9.54 25.81
C MET A 214 -2.11 10.47 24.75
N ALA A 215 -1.59 9.92 23.68
CA ALA A 215 -1.25 10.72 22.53
C ALA A 215 -2.26 10.57 21.42
N PHE A 216 -2.54 11.69 20.79
CA PHE A 216 -3.51 11.79 19.74
C PHE A 216 -2.84 12.37 18.50
N CYS A 217 -2.71 11.56 17.46
CA CYS A 217 -2.00 11.94 16.25
C CYS A 217 -2.98 11.97 15.07
N LYS A 218 -3.12 13.14 14.45
CA LYS A 218 -3.88 13.30 13.21
C LYS A 218 -2.91 13.58 12.08
N TRP A 219 -2.55 12.52 11.36
CA TRP A 219 -1.69 12.66 10.20
C TRP A 219 -2.54 12.92 8.95
N GLN A 220 -2.14 13.92 8.16
CA GLN A 220 -2.68 14.21 6.84
C GLN A 220 -1.52 14.43 5.88
N GLY A 221 -1.62 13.89 4.67
CA GLY A 221 -0.59 14.10 3.66
C GLY A 221 0.73 13.37 3.95
N GLY A 222 0.70 12.25 4.69
CA GLY A 222 1.86 11.40 4.99
C GLY A 222 2.55 10.76 3.78
N ARG A 223 2.12 11.09 2.56
CA ARG A 223 2.55 10.52 1.27
C ARG A 223 4.00 10.80 0.84
N SER A 224 4.89 11.24 1.75
CA SER A 224 6.36 11.14 1.61
C SER A 224 7.15 12.10 2.51
N ARG A 225 6.58 13.21 2.99
CA ARG A 225 7.43 14.27 3.58
C ARG A 225 7.81 14.06 5.04
N HIS A 226 6.94 13.44 5.82
CA HIS A 226 7.13 13.37 7.28
C HIS A 226 7.26 11.95 7.82
N GLY A 227 6.78 10.94 7.09
CA GLY A 227 6.83 9.53 7.47
C GLY A 227 8.05 8.79 6.94
N THR A 228 8.18 7.52 7.32
CA THR A 228 9.18 6.62 6.76
C THR A 228 8.81 6.24 5.31
N PRO A 229 9.77 6.22 4.36
CA PRO A 229 9.51 5.79 2.99
C PRO A 229 8.85 4.40 2.92
N LEU A 230 7.84 4.24 2.05
CA LEU A 230 6.99 3.04 2.05
C LEU A 230 7.72 1.75 1.67
N GLY A 231 8.81 1.83 0.90
CA GLY A 231 9.68 0.67 0.65
C GLY A 231 10.22 0.08 1.96
N VAL A 232 10.71 0.93 2.86
CA VAL A 232 11.22 0.52 4.18
C VAL A 232 10.12 -0.06 5.06
N VAL A 233 8.94 0.60 5.07
CA VAL A 233 7.78 0.12 5.84
C VAL A 233 7.30 -1.24 5.34
N GLY A 234 7.19 -1.41 4.02
CA GLY A 234 6.75 -2.64 3.37
C GLY A 234 7.72 -3.80 3.62
N ALA A 235 9.02 -3.54 3.49
CA ALA A 235 10.04 -4.56 3.74
C ALA A 235 10.12 -4.96 5.23
N HIS A 236 9.96 -4.00 6.16
CA HIS A 236 9.84 -4.31 7.59
C HIS A 236 8.63 -5.21 7.87
N LEU A 237 7.45 -4.87 7.35
CA LEU A 237 6.26 -5.72 7.50
C LEU A 237 6.49 -7.13 6.96
N VAL A 238 7.05 -7.25 5.76
CA VAL A 238 7.35 -8.55 5.15
C VAL A 238 8.26 -9.38 6.04
N LYS A 239 9.33 -8.79 6.57
CA LYS A 239 10.26 -9.46 7.49
C LYS A 239 9.52 -10.01 8.71
N GLU A 240 8.77 -9.15 9.41
CA GLU A 240 8.08 -9.54 10.64
C GLU A 240 7.01 -10.62 10.39
N LEU A 241 6.29 -10.52 9.26
CA LEU A 241 5.32 -11.52 8.85
C LEU A 241 5.96 -12.84 8.43
N THR A 242 7.15 -12.80 7.82
CA THR A 242 7.91 -14.00 7.41
C THR A 242 8.45 -14.74 8.63
N LEU A 243 9.09 -14.02 9.55
CA LEU A 243 9.69 -14.60 10.76
C LEU A 243 8.66 -15.09 11.78
N GLY A 244 7.37 -14.77 11.57
CA GLY A 244 6.32 -14.98 12.58
C GLY A 244 6.64 -14.20 13.86
N SER A 245 7.39 -13.11 13.75
CA SER A 245 7.78 -12.26 14.86
C SER A 245 6.58 -11.43 15.27
N SER A 246 5.82 -11.92 16.25
CA SER A 246 4.95 -11.05 17.03
C SER A 246 5.71 -10.56 18.24
N VAL A 247 5.69 -9.24 18.48
CA VAL A 247 6.16 -8.68 19.75
C VAL A 247 5.30 -9.22 20.91
N LYS A 248 4.05 -9.58 20.63
CA LYS A 248 3.13 -10.18 21.59
C LYS A 248 3.60 -11.58 22.02
N PRO A 249 3.66 -11.87 23.33
CA PRO A 249 3.80 -13.23 23.84
C PRO A 249 2.54 -14.03 23.50
N GLY A 250 2.66 -15.02 22.62
CA GLY A 250 1.55 -15.85 22.16
C GLY A 250 1.99 -16.86 21.09
N PRO A 251 1.06 -17.67 20.55
CA PRO A 251 1.36 -18.51 19.41
C PRO A 251 1.83 -17.64 18.25
N LYS A 252 3.06 -17.89 17.77
CA LYS A 252 3.60 -17.18 16.62
C LYS A 252 2.68 -17.45 15.41
N PRO A 253 2.29 -16.42 14.64
CA PRO A 253 1.56 -16.66 13.41
C PRO A 253 2.41 -17.53 12.48
N ALA A 254 1.76 -18.47 11.78
CA ALA A 254 2.42 -19.31 10.78
C ALA A 254 3.15 -18.42 9.77
N PRO A 255 4.36 -18.76 9.29
CA PRO A 255 5.12 -17.95 8.34
C PRO A 255 4.33 -17.68 7.05
N LEU A 256 4.81 -16.75 6.22
CA LEU A 256 4.18 -16.49 4.93
C LEU A 256 4.19 -17.78 4.07
N PRO A 257 3.09 -18.13 3.39
CA PRO A 257 3.08 -19.28 2.48
C PRO A 257 4.18 -19.16 1.43
N VAL A 258 4.92 -20.24 1.18
CA VAL A 258 5.89 -20.29 0.10
C VAL A 258 5.12 -20.41 -1.22
N ASP A 259 5.27 -19.43 -2.10
CA ASP A 259 4.73 -19.42 -3.47
C ASP A 259 3.27 -19.93 -3.60
N PRO A 260 2.28 -19.18 -3.08
CA PRO A 260 0.87 -19.60 -3.13
C PRO A 260 0.30 -19.69 -4.56
N LEU A 261 1.06 -19.29 -5.58
CA LEU A 261 0.64 -19.24 -6.98
C LEU A 261 1.24 -20.35 -7.84
N GLY A 262 2.15 -21.15 -7.28
CA GLY A 262 2.83 -22.22 -8.02
C GLY A 262 3.66 -21.69 -9.19
N PHE A 263 4.38 -20.59 -8.99
CA PHE A 263 5.44 -20.16 -9.89
C PHE A 263 6.71 -21.02 -9.79
N GLY A 264 6.85 -21.83 -8.75
CA GLY A 264 8.05 -22.58 -8.37
C GLY A 264 8.93 -21.83 -7.37
N GLY A 265 9.91 -22.54 -6.80
CA GLY A 265 10.89 -21.98 -5.88
C GLY A 265 11.52 -20.71 -6.44
N TRP A 266 11.60 -19.66 -5.62
CA TRP A 266 12.10 -18.37 -6.06
C TRP A 266 13.62 -18.44 -6.33
N ARG A 267 14.11 -17.73 -7.36
CA ARG A 267 15.51 -17.74 -7.79
C ARG A 267 16.08 -16.34 -7.95
N ARG A 268 17.29 -16.15 -7.43
CA ARG A 268 18.06 -14.93 -7.66
C ARG A 268 18.39 -14.78 -9.13
N VAL A 269 18.01 -13.64 -9.67
CA VAL A 269 18.30 -13.27 -11.06
C VAL A 269 19.81 -13.02 -11.18
N PRO A 270 20.55 -13.83 -11.95
CA PRO A 270 22.01 -13.67 -12.08
C PRO A 270 22.37 -12.30 -12.67
N GLY A 271 23.46 -11.71 -12.20
CA GLY A 271 23.94 -10.40 -12.68
C GLY A 271 23.20 -9.20 -12.08
N PHE A 272 22.21 -9.42 -11.20
CA PHE A 272 21.73 -8.36 -10.32
C PHE A 272 22.77 -8.15 -9.21
N GLU A 273 23.81 -7.37 -9.51
CA GLU A 273 24.64 -6.80 -8.46
C GLU A 273 23.77 -5.85 -7.65
N GLU A 274 23.72 -6.09 -6.33
CA GLU A 274 23.23 -5.10 -5.38
C GLU A 274 24.12 -3.87 -5.50
N THR A 275 23.84 -3.01 -6.49
CA THR A 275 24.26 -1.62 -6.38
C THR A 275 23.58 -1.14 -5.11
N HIS A 276 24.37 -1.01 -4.03
CA HIS A 276 23.87 -0.54 -2.74
C HIS A 276 22.83 0.55 -2.99
N ALA A 277 21.69 0.47 -2.30
CA ALA A 277 20.69 1.53 -2.34
C ALA A 277 21.47 2.86 -2.29
N PRO A 278 21.31 3.74 -3.30
CA PRO A 278 22.05 4.99 -3.32
C PRO A 278 21.75 5.65 -1.97
N PRO A 279 22.73 6.35 -1.37
CA PRO A 279 22.43 7.12 -0.19
C PRO A 279 21.15 7.93 -0.49
N PRO A 280 20.16 7.94 0.43
CA PRO A 280 18.89 8.61 0.18
C PRO A 280 19.17 10.01 -0.36
N PRO A 281 18.40 10.48 -1.36
CA PRO A 281 18.65 11.77 -1.99
C PRO A 281 18.85 12.83 -0.90
N HIS A 282 19.87 13.67 -1.06
CA HIS A 282 20.14 14.76 -0.13
C HIS A 282 18.92 15.71 -0.14
N HIS A 283 17.94 15.44 0.73
CA HIS A 283 16.89 16.39 1.02
C HIS A 283 17.57 17.55 1.76
N GLY A 284 17.73 18.68 1.05
CA GLY A 284 18.63 19.77 1.39
C GLY A 284 18.42 20.50 2.73
N ASN A 285 17.61 19.98 3.65
CA ASN A 285 17.34 20.56 4.97
C ASN A 285 17.33 19.55 6.13
N LEU A 286 17.58 18.24 5.90
CA LEU A 286 17.63 17.29 7.01
C LEU A 286 18.93 17.46 7.79
N GLY A 287 18.84 17.53 9.12
CA GLY A 287 20.01 17.61 10.00
C GLY A 287 20.94 16.41 9.81
N HIS A 288 22.24 16.61 10.00
CA HIS A 288 23.24 15.55 9.83
C HIS A 288 22.95 14.31 10.70
N SER A 289 22.33 14.48 11.87
CA SER A 289 21.94 13.39 12.77
C SER A 289 20.79 12.53 12.21
N GLU A 290 19.79 13.15 11.58
CA GLU A 290 18.67 12.45 10.94
C GLU A 290 19.17 11.63 9.74
N GLN A 291 20.00 12.23 8.89
CA GLN A 291 20.60 11.53 7.75
C GLN A 291 21.45 10.34 8.20
N PHE A 292 22.22 10.48 9.30
CA PHE A 292 23.01 9.38 9.85
C PHE A 292 22.13 8.24 10.37
N THR A 293 21.06 8.57 11.10
CA THR A 293 20.11 7.59 11.65
C THR A 293 19.40 6.82 10.54
N LEU A 294 18.93 7.52 9.50
CA LEU A 294 18.32 6.90 8.32
C LEU A 294 19.29 5.96 7.59
N ARG A 295 20.56 6.36 7.43
CA ARG A 295 21.60 5.51 6.83
C ARG A 295 21.89 4.27 7.66
N LYS A 296 21.99 4.39 8.98
CA LYS A 296 22.20 3.24 9.89
C LYS A 296 21.01 2.28 9.84
N ALA A 297 19.79 2.81 9.88
CA ALA A 297 18.56 2.03 9.75
C ALA A 297 18.50 1.29 8.41
N ALA A 298 18.81 1.98 7.30
CA ALA A 298 18.84 1.37 5.96
C ALA A 298 19.86 0.22 5.85
N ARG A 299 21.03 0.34 6.48
CA ARG A 299 22.04 -0.75 6.48
C ARG A 299 21.62 -1.95 7.31
N ALA A 300 21.12 -1.72 8.52
CA ALA A 300 20.61 -2.79 9.38
C ALA A 300 19.41 -3.50 8.75
N TRP A 301 18.56 -2.73 8.06
CA TRP A 301 17.47 -3.22 7.24
C TRP A 301 17.95 -4.15 6.11
N HIS A 302 18.90 -3.70 5.28
CA HIS A 302 19.45 -4.50 4.18
C HIS A 302 20.02 -5.84 4.64
N ALA A 303 20.76 -5.83 5.76
CA ALA A 303 21.34 -7.05 6.34
C ALA A 303 20.25 -8.06 6.78
N ALA A 304 19.18 -7.58 7.41
CA ALA A 304 18.08 -8.44 7.86
C ALA A 304 17.22 -8.95 6.69
N GLU A 305 17.07 -8.16 5.62
CA GLU A 305 16.36 -8.58 4.40
C GLU A 305 17.09 -9.75 3.72
N LEU A 306 18.42 -9.66 3.63
CA LEU A 306 19.27 -10.71 3.06
C LEU A 306 19.16 -12.02 3.85
N GLU A 307 19.12 -11.95 5.19
CA GLU A 307 18.94 -13.11 6.05
C GLU A 307 17.57 -13.79 5.84
N ALA A 308 16.49 -13.00 5.77
CA ALA A 308 15.14 -13.53 5.53
C ALA A 308 15.01 -14.19 4.15
N ALA A 309 15.62 -13.62 3.11
CA ALA A 309 15.62 -14.26 1.78
C ALA A 309 16.45 -15.53 1.73
N GLN A 310 17.56 -15.61 2.46
CA GLN A 310 18.34 -16.85 2.57
C GLN A 310 17.52 -17.97 3.24
N GLN A 311 16.73 -17.65 4.26
CA GLN A 311 15.83 -18.61 4.90
C GLN A 311 14.73 -19.09 3.95
N LEU A 312 14.04 -18.18 3.26
CA LEU A 312 12.99 -18.53 2.28
C LEU A 312 13.52 -19.36 1.11
N ALA A 313 14.73 -19.05 0.63
CA ALA A 313 15.36 -19.81 -0.44
C ALA A 313 15.71 -21.26 -0.04
N ALA A 314 15.90 -21.54 1.26
CA ALA A 314 16.19 -22.88 1.76
C ALA A 314 14.96 -23.80 1.81
N GLU A 315 13.74 -23.25 1.82
CA GLU A 315 12.49 -24.03 1.98
C GLU A 315 11.81 -24.39 0.64
N GLY A 316 12.19 -23.75 -0.46
CA GLY A 316 11.60 -24.03 -1.78
C GLY A 316 12.23 -25.24 -2.47
N GLU A 317 11.42 -26.04 -3.18
CA GLU A 317 11.97 -27.05 -4.09
C GLU A 317 12.84 -26.34 -5.16
N PRO A 318 14.09 -26.81 -5.38
CA PRO A 318 14.96 -26.22 -6.36
C PRO A 318 14.35 -26.45 -7.75
N GLU A 319 14.01 -25.35 -8.44
CA GLU A 319 13.64 -25.40 -9.86
C GLU A 319 14.79 -26.09 -10.65
N PRO A 320 14.53 -26.75 -11.79
CA PRO A 320 15.59 -27.36 -12.61
C PRO A 320 16.63 -26.33 -13.07
N PRO A 321 17.93 -26.66 -13.12
CA PRO A 321 19.01 -25.72 -13.43
C PRO A 321 18.74 -24.98 -14.75
N GLY A 322 18.66 -23.65 -14.69
CA GLY A 322 18.36 -22.82 -15.85
C GLY A 322 18.13 -21.35 -15.51
N PRO A 323 18.17 -20.46 -16.52
CA PRO A 323 17.82 -19.05 -16.37
C PRO A 323 16.37 -18.86 -15.88
N PRO A 324 16.09 -17.82 -15.07
CA PRO A 324 14.78 -17.63 -14.48
C PRO A 324 13.72 -17.27 -15.53
N ARG A 325 12.47 -17.71 -15.33
CA ARG A 325 11.31 -17.25 -16.10
C ARG A 325 10.78 -15.94 -15.54
N LEU A 326 10.29 -15.04 -16.39
CA LEU A 326 9.59 -13.84 -15.95
C LEU A 326 8.26 -14.24 -15.31
N ARG A 327 8.02 -13.84 -14.05
CA ARG A 327 6.83 -14.21 -13.28
C ARG A 327 5.94 -12.99 -13.16
N VAL A 328 4.79 -13.02 -13.82
CA VAL A 328 3.86 -11.90 -13.89
C VAL A 328 2.60 -12.24 -13.12
N LEU A 329 2.34 -11.49 -12.06
CA LEU A 329 1.10 -11.54 -11.31
C LEU A 329 0.14 -10.50 -11.85
N ILE A 330 -0.99 -10.93 -12.39
CA ILE A 330 -2.02 -10.05 -12.95
C ILE A 330 -3.16 -9.92 -11.95
N GLU A 331 -3.40 -8.70 -11.48
CA GLU A 331 -4.53 -8.40 -10.60
C GLU A 331 -5.84 -8.74 -11.31
N LYS A 332 -6.55 -9.71 -10.74
CA LYS A 332 -7.92 -10.06 -11.07
C LYS A 332 -8.85 -9.39 -10.07
N ARG A 333 -9.59 -8.39 -10.53
CA ARG A 333 -10.69 -7.82 -9.77
C ARG A 333 -11.98 -8.58 -10.06
N GLY A 334 -12.88 -8.52 -9.10
CA GLY A 334 -14.30 -8.84 -9.27
C GLY A 334 -15.14 -7.60 -9.02
N GLY A 335 -16.45 -7.72 -9.24
CA GLY A 335 -17.38 -6.62 -9.02
C GLY A 335 -17.50 -5.69 -10.23
N MET A 336 -17.97 -4.46 -9.98
CA MET A 336 -18.55 -3.61 -11.03
C MET A 336 -17.57 -2.66 -11.73
N THR A 337 -16.29 -2.67 -11.36
CA THR A 337 -15.28 -1.73 -11.87
C THR A 337 -13.95 -2.41 -12.14
N ARG A 338 -13.13 -1.83 -13.05
CA ARG A 338 -11.70 -2.20 -13.22
C ARG A 338 -11.47 -3.69 -13.43
N ASN A 339 -12.14 -4.28 -14.41
CA ASN A 339 -11.97 -5.69 -14.75
C ASN A 339 -11.22 -5.76 -16.07
N ILE A 340 -10.33 -6.74 -16.22
CA ILE A 340 -9.79 -7.13 -17.53
C ILE A 340 -10.75 -8.16 -18.10
N LYS A 341 -11.63 -7.75 -19.02
CA LYS A 341 -12.71 -8.61 -19.53
C LYS A 341 -12.19 -9.74 -20.42
N ASN A 342 -11.01 -9.58 -21.02
CA ASN A 342 -10.32 -10.61 -21.80
C ASN A 342 -9.09 -11.21 -21.09
N LEU A 343 -9.11 -11.29 -19.75
CA LEU A 343 -8.01 -11.88 -18.96
C LEU A 343 -7.59 -13.28 -19.43
N PRO A 344 -8.50 -14.22 -19.80
CA PRO A 344 -8.09 -15.53 -20.32
C PRO A 344 -7.22 -15.44 -21.58
N ASP A 345 -7.46 -14.47 -22.45
CA ASP A 345 -6.69 -14.30 -23.70
C ASP A 345 -5.28 -13.77 -23.41
N LEU A 346 -5.13 -12.91 -22.41
CA LEU A 346 -3.80 -12.46 -21.96
C LEU A 346 -2.97 -13.61 -21.37
N LEU A 347 -3.60 -14.49 -20.59
CA LEU A 347 -2.92 -15.65 -20.01
C LEU A 347 -2.47 -16.61 -21.11
N ARG A 348 -3.34 -16.89 -22.09
CA ARG A 348 -3.01 -17.70 -23.26
C ARG A 348 -1.86 -17.10 -24.08
N ALA A 349 -1.88 -15.78 -24.30
CA ALA A 349 -0.81 -15.07 -24.99
C ALA A 349 0.53 -15.19 -24.26
N CYS A 350 0.55 -15.18 -22.91
CA CYS A 350 1.76 -15.45 -22.14
C CYS A 350 2.28 -16.88 -22.36
N GLU A 351 1.40 -17.88 -22.33
CA GLU A 351 1.77 -19.29 -22.56
C GLU A 351 2.30 -19.52 -23.98
N GLU A 352 1.69 -18.90 -24.98
CA GLU A 352 2.13 -18.95 -26.36
C GLU A 352 3.49 -18.27 -26.54
N ALA A 353 3.70 -17.11 -25.92
CA ALA A 353 4.98 -16.41 -25.96
C ALA A 353 6.10 -17.20 -25.26
N ASP A 354 5.81 -17.86 -24.15
CA ASP A 354 6.75 -18.75 -23.45
C ASP A 354 7.15 -19.94 -24.34
N LYS A 355 6.17 -20.63 -24.94
CA LYS A 355 6.41 -21.74 -25.89
C LYS A 355 7.19 -21.28 -27.13
N ALA A 356 7.01 -20.04 -27.57
CA ALA A 356 7.75 -19.43 -28.66
C ALA A 356 9.18 -19.02 -28.28
N GLY A 357 9.63 -19.28 -27.04
CA GLY A 357 10.98 -18.97 -26.59
C GLY A 357 11.14 -17.51 -26.15
N PHE A 358 10.27 -17.04 -25.24
CA PHE A 358 10.40 -15.69 -24.67
C PHE A 358 11.80 -15.46 -24.06
N VAL A 359 12.54 -14.48 -24.58
CA VAL A 359 13.89 -14.13 -24.10
C VAL A 359 14.04 -12.61 -24.03
N HIS A 360 13.96 -12.05 -22.82
CA HIS A 360 14.10 -10.61 -22.60
C HIS A 360 14.80 -10.31 -21.27
N GLY A 361 15.78 -9.41 -21.30
CA GLY A 361 16.66 -9.16 -20.17
C GLY A 361 17.32 -10.46 -19.67
N PRO A 362 17.34 -10.71 -18.35
CA PRO A 362 17.89 -11.95 -17.79
C PRO A 362 16.92 -13.14 -17.86
N PHE A 363 15.68 -12.93 -18.31
CA PHE A 363 14.64 -13.95 -18.28
C PHE A 363 14.66 -14.83 -19.52
N ARG A 364 14.40 -16.12 -19.34
CA ARG A 364 14.26 -17.12 -20.39
C ARG A 364 12.99 -17.92 -20.11
N GLY A 365 11.89 -17.41 -20.68
CA GLY A 365 10.54 -17.86 -20.43
C GLY A 365 9.68 -16.83 -19.70
N LEU A 366 8.37 -17.06 -19.74
CA LEU A 366 7.32 -16.20 -19.23
C LEU A 366 6.23 -17.06 -18.58
N VAL A 367 5.76 -16.64 -17.41
CA VAL A 367 4.61 -17.24 -16.75
C VAL A 367 3.74 -16.15 -16.16
N CYS A 368 2.46 -16.16 -16.55
CA CYS A 368 1.46 -15.21 -16.06
C CYS A 368 0.44 -15.94 -15.18
N ARG A 369 0.11 -15.37 -14.02
CA ARG A 369 -0.92 -15.91 -13.12
C ARG A 369 -1.90 -14.81 -12.72
N PRO A 370 -3.21 -15.07 -12.78
CA PRO A 370 -4.20 -14.13 -12.25
C PRO A 370 -4.30 -14.29 -10.73
N TYR A 371 -4.51 -13.20 -10.01
CA TYR A 371 -4.73 -13.27 -8.56
C TYR A 371 -5.67 -12.17 -8.07
N SER A 372 -6.55 -12.53 -7.15
CA SER A 372 -7.48 -11.57 -6.56
C SER A 372 -7.07 -11.25 -5.15
N PHE A 373 -6.78 -9.97 -4.89
CA PHE A 373 -6.53 -9.47 -3.54
C PHE A 373 -7.81 -9.41 -2.69
N SER A 374 -8.97 -9.49 -3.34
CA SER A 374 -10.26 -9.74 -2.68
C SER A 374 -10.54 -11.23 -2.72
N GLY A 375 -10.69 -11.85 -1.55
CA GLY A 375 -11.06 -13.27 -1.46
C GLY A 375 -12.36 -13.55 -2.25
N ALA A 376 -12.49 -14.76 -2.81
CA ALA A 376 -13.65 -15.14 -3.63
C ALA A 376 -14.99 -14.99 -2.89
N HIS A 377 -14.96 -15.07 -1.55
CA HIS A 377 -16.10 -14.89 -0.65
C HIS A 377 -16.04 -13.59 0.16
N ALA A 378 -15.02 -12.76 -0.03
CA ALA A 378 -14.87 -11.53 0.70
C ALA A 378 -16.07 -10.63 0.36
N ARG A 379 -16.92 -10.40 1.37
CA ARG A 379 -18.07 -9.50 1.25
C ARG A 379 -17.67 -8.03 1.10
N SER A 380 -16.39 -7.71 1.19
CA SER A 380 -15.74 -6.41 0.93
C SER A 380 -14.22 -6.59 0.87
N SER A 381 -13.50 -5.64 0.26
CA SER A 381 -12.03 -5.58 0.36
C SER A 381 -11.52 -5.32 1.78
N SER A 382 -12.41 -4.86 2.68
CA SER A 382 -12.13 -4.60 4.09
C SER A 382 -12.34 -5.83 5.00
N ALA A 383 -13.01 -6.87 4.52
CA ALA A 383 -13.32 -8.10 5.25
C ALA A 383 -12.47 -9.30 4.76
N VAL A 384 -11.26 -9.02 4.30
CA VAL A 384 -10.27 -10.04 3.94
C VAL A 384 -9.86 -10.76 5.22
N ASP A 385 -9.84 -12.08 5.26
CA ASP A 385 -9.32 -12.83 6.42
C ASP A 385 -7.81 -12.59 6.63
N PRO A 386 -7.28 -12.55 7.89
CA PRO A 386 -5.84 -12.38 8.14
C PRO A 386 -4.94 -13.32 7.36
N GLU A 387 -5.30 -14.59 7.20
CA GLU A 387 -4.53 -15.55 6.43
C GLU A 387 -4.54 -15.18 4.95
N HIS A 388 -5.67 -14.75 4.40
CA HIS A 388 -5.74 -14.30 3.01
C HIS A 388 -4.92 -13.03 2.77
N PHE A 389 -4.87 -12.09 3.74
CA PHE A 389 -3.96 -10.94 3.63
C PHE A 389 -2.49 -11.36 3.63
N ARG A 390 -2.11 -12.36 4.44
CA ARG A 390 -0.76 -12.97 4.39
C ARG A 390 -0.50 -13.65 3.05
N SER A 391 -1.49 -14.36 2.50
CA SER A 391 -1.41 -14.93 1.14
C SER A 391 -1.25 -13.86 0.06
N ASN A 392 -1.88 -12.69 0.20
CA ASN A 392 -1.69 -11.57 -0.73
C ASN A 392 -0.24 -11.11 -0.77
N ILE A 393 0.38 -10.95 0.41
CA ILE A 393 1.80 -10.58 0.54
C ILE A 393 2.69 -11.67 -0.07
N ALA A 394 2.46 -12.93 0.25
CA ALA A 394 3.20 -14.04 -0.32
C ALA A 394 3.06 -14.13 -1.86
N ALA A 395 1.86 -13.89 -2.38
CA ALA A 395 1.57 -13.90 -3.81
C ALA A 395 2.36 -12.83 -4.56
N VAL A 396 2.38 -11.57 -4.09
CA VAL A 396 3.16 -10.52 -4.74
C VAL A 396 4.67 -10.73 -4.62
N ARG A 397 5.14 -11.33 -3.52
CA ARG A 397 6.55 -11.72 -3.36
C ARG A 397 6.97 -12.81 -4.35
N SER A 398 6.09 -13.76 -4.66
CA SER A 398 6.41 -14.82 -5.62
C SER A 398 6.59 -14.34 -7.07
N ALA A 399 6.22 -13.09 -7.37
CA ALA A 399 6.25 -12.51 -8.70
C ALA A 399 7.40 -11.52 -8.92
N HIS A 400 7.86 -11.41 -10.17
CA HIS A 400 8.80 -10.36 -10.58
C HIS A 400 8.06 -9.10 -11.05
N VAL A 401 6.87 -9.26 -11.63
CA VAL A 401 6.05 -8.14 -12.09
C VAL A 401 4.66 -8.24 -11.46
N LEU A 402 4.24 -7.21 -10.75
CA LEU A 402 2.84 -7.02 -10.36
C LEU A 402 2.17 -6.11 -11.39
N MET A 403 1.21 -6.64 -12.13
CA MET A 403 0.33 -5.86 -12.99
C MET A 403 -0.97 -5.56 -12.24
N ALA A 404 -1.22 -4.31 -11.88
CA ALA A 404 -2.37 -3.92 -11.07
C ALA A 404 -3.04 -2.67 -11.62
N PHE A 405 -4.36 -2.54 -11.46
CA PHE A 405 -5.05 -1.29 -11.74
C PHE A 405 -4.63 -0.21 -10.77
N HIS A 406 -4.51 1.01 -11.28
CA HIS A 406 -4.31 2.21 -10.46
C HIS A 406 -5.23 2.24 -9.23
N GLY A 407 -4.63 2.52 -8.07
CA GLY A 407 -5.26 2.58 -6.76
C GLY A 407 -4.79 1.46 -5.82
N ALA A 408 -5.62 1.13 -4.82
CA ALA A 408 -5.22 0.29 -3.69
C ALA A 408 -4.69 -1.12 -4.02
N GLY A 409 -4.93 -1.67 -5.22
CA GLY A 409 -4.30 -2.92 -5.63
C GLY A 409 -2.80 -2.78 -5.87
N ALA A 410 -2.38 -1.64 -6.42
CA ALA A 410 -0.99 -1.35 -6.76
C ALA A 410 -0.10 -1.17 -5.51
N ILE A 411 -0.68 -0.78 -4.36
CA ILE A 411 0.09 -0.64 -3.11
C ILE A 411 0.75 -1.96 -2.67
N ASN A 412 0.23 -3.12 -3.11
CA ASN A 412 0.85 -4.41 -2.79
C ASN A 412 2.25 -4.55 -3.41
N SER A 413 2.62 -3.68 -4.35
CA SER A 413 3.99 -3.59 -4.89
C SER A 413 5.04 -3.33 -3.81
N PHE A 414 4.71 -2.62 -2.73
CA PHE A 414 5.64 -2.40 -1.61
C PHE A 414 5.99 -3.66 -0.82
N PHE A 415 5.24 -4.76 -1.02
CA PHE A 415 5.54 -6.05 -0.42
C PHE A 415 6.33 -6.99 -1.34
N MET A 416 6.53 -6.63 -2.62
CA MET A 416 7.36 -7.41 -3.54
C MET A 416 8.82 -7.48 -3.05
N HIS A 417 9.61 -8.37 -3.64
CA HIS A 417 11.06 -8.38 -3.40
C HIS A 417 11.68 -7.06 -3.83
N GLN A 418 12.50 -6.46 -2.96
CA GLN A 418 13.09 -5.14 -3.21
C GLN A 418 14.56 -5.30 -3.58
N HIS A 419 15.34 -5.90 -2.69
CA HIS A 419 16.77 -6.10 -2.88
C HIS A 419 17.20 -7.54 -2.60
N ASP A 420 16.51 -8.17 -1.66
CA ASP A 420 16.79 -9.51 -1.15
C ASP A 420 16.86 -10.60 -2.21
N ALA A 421 16.03 -10.47 -3.24
CA ALA A 421 15.82 -11.52 -4.19
C ALA A 421 16.14 -11.05 -5.62
N GLY A 422 15.78 -9.83 -5.98
CA GLY A 422 16.16 -9.30 -7.28
C GLY A 422 15.14 -8.30 -7.79
N PRO A 423 15.18 -8.03 -9.10
CA PRO A 423 14.39 -6.95 -9.65
C PRO A 423 12.89 -7.26 -9.60
N SER A 424 12.14 -6.35 -8.99
CA SER A 424 10.69 -6.31 -9.06
C SER A 424 10.20 -5.08 -9.80
N ALA A 425 9.04 -5.21 -10.45
CA ALA A 425 8.38 -4.11 -11.11
C ALA A 425 6.88 -4.07 -10.83
N LEU A 426 6.34 -2.85 -10.70
CA LEU A 426 4.91 -2.57 -10.79
C LEU A 426 4.60 -2.12 -12.22
N LEU A 427 3.70 -2.83 -12.89
CA LEU A 427 3.06 -2.38 -14.13
C LEU A 427 1.66 -1.86 -13.81
N GLU A 428 1.54 -0.54 -13.64
CA GLU A 428 0.28 0.10 -13.29
C GLU A 428 -0.63 0.25 -14.52
N LEU A 429 -1.78 -0.42 -14.52
CA LEU A 429 -2.82 -0.25 -15.53
C LEU A 429 -3.61 1.03 -15.28
N ARG A 430 -3.66 1.89 -16.29
CA ARG A 430 -4.37 3.17 -16.24
C ARG A 430 -5.44 3.21 -17.33
N PRO A 431 -6.71 2.95 -16.97
CA PRO A 431 -7.74 2.80 -17.97
C PRO A 431 -8.10 4.11 -18.66
N CYS A 432 -8.28 4.05 -19.97
CA CYS A 432 -9.17 4.93 -20.73
C CYS A 432 -8.94 6.42 -20.49
N LYS A 433 -7.74 6.88 -20.84
CA LYS A 433 -7.26 8.27 -20.69
C LYS A 433 -6.99 8.70 -19.25
N LEU A 434 -6.99 7.79 -18.28
CA LEU A 434 -6.58 8.11 -16.91
C LEU A 434 -5.12 8.60 -16.89
N GLY A 435 -4.24 7.96 -17.65
CA GLY A 435 -2.81 8.27 -17.72
C GLY A 435 -2.44 9.49 -18.57
N SER A 436 -3.34 9.94 -19.44
CA SER A 436 -3.16 11.13 -20.28
C SER A 436 -3.95 12.32 -19.73
N LYS A 437 -5.28 12.32 -19.93
CA LYS A 437 -6.20 13.40 -19.58
C LYS A 437 -6.24 13.71 -18.08
N TYR A 438 -6.03 12.71 -17.23
CA TYR A 438 -6.13 12.83 -15.77
C TYR A 438 -4.82 12.50 -15.04
N SER A 439 -3.70 12.56 -15.76
CA SER A 439 -2.38 12.03 -15.38
C SER A 439 -1.83 12.51 -14.03
N ARG A 440 -2.07 13.77 -13.67
CA ARG A 440 -1.64 14.33 -12.38
C ARG A 440 -2.07 13.48 -11.19
N TRP A 441 -3.26 12.89 -11.25
CA TRP A 441 -3.77 12.05 -10.17
C TRP A 441 -2.94 10.76 -10.02
N PRO A 442 -2.91 9.82 -10.99
CA PRO A 442 -2.15 8.59 -10.84
C PRO A 442 -0.64 8.80 -10.65
N ASP A 443 -0.06 9.86 -11.22
CA ASP A 443 1.37 10.14 -11.09
C ASP A 443 1.78 10.55 -9.68
N SER A 444 0.85 11.14 -8.91
CA SER A 444 1.09 11.54 -7.53
C SER A 444 1.04 10.39 -6.51
N TYR A 445 0.78 9.15 -6.94
CA TYR A 445 0.67 7.97 -6.08
C TYR A 445 1.85 7.03 -6.34
N GLU A 446 1.62 5.89 -6.99
CA GLU A 446 2.61 4.81 -7.05
C GLU A 446 3.95 5.28 -7.62
N PRO A 447 4.03 6.01 -8.75
CA PRO A 447 5.33 6.48 -9.24
C PRO A 447 6.08 7.35 -8.22
N ALA A 448 5.41 8.36 -7.64
CA ALA A 448 6.02 9.25 -6.65
C ALA A 448 6.41 8.52 -5.35
N LEU A 449 5.56 7.61 -4.87
CA LEU A 449 5.81 6.84 -3.65
C LEU A 449 7.00 5.89 -3.82
N HIS A 450 7.11 5.20 -4.97
CA HIS A 450 8.25 4.34 -5.27
C HIS A 450 9.55 5.11 -5.53
N GLU A 451 9.45 6.28 -6.15
CA GLU A 451 10.60 7.18 -6.32
C GLU A 451 11.17 7.59 -4.95
N THR A 452 10.31 7.94 -3.99
CA THR A 452 10.76 8.25 -2.61
C THR A 452 11.34 7.04 -1.87
N ALA A 453 11.00 5.83 -2.33
CA ALA A 453 11.58 4.57 -1.85
C ALA A 453 12.83 4.14 -2.64
N GLY A 454 13.40 5.03 -3.47
CA GLY A 454 14.64 4.77 -4.21
C GLY A 454 14.50 3.78 -5.36
N ASP A 455 13.27 3.59 -5.87
CA ASP A 455 12.93 2.64 -6.94
C ASP A 455 13.32 1.19 -6.62
N ALA A 456 13.20 0.81 -5.34
CA ALA A 456 13.36 -0.58 -4.91
C ALA A 456 12.43 -1.52 -5.69
N VAL A 457 11.24 -1.04 -6.04
CA VAL A 457 10.38 -1.63 -7.08
C VAL A 457 10.24 -0.61 -8.22
N ARG A 458 10.49 -1.07 -9.44
CA ARG A 458 10.48 -0.20 -10.63
C ARG A 458 9.07 -0.01 -11.14
N VAL A 459 8.63 1.24 -11.26
CA VAL A 459 7.26 1.54 -11.71
C VAL A 459 7.21 1.85 -13.19
N PHE A 460 6.31 1.15 -13.87
CA PHE A 460 5.92 1.36 -15.27
C PHE A 460 4.43 1.66 -15.30
N ALA A 461 3.97 2.37 -16.33
CA ALA A 461 2.54 2.60 -16.53
C ALA A 461 2.12 2.04 -17.89
N TYR A 462 0.95 1.40 -17.93
CA TYR A 462 0.26 1.03 -19.15
C TYR A 462 -1.00 1.89 -19.32
N ASN A 463 -0.83 3.00 -20.04
CA ASN A 463 -1.87 3.96 -20.34
C ASN A 463 -2.72 3.46 -21.52
N VAL A 464 -3.97 3.09 -21.27
CA VAL A 464 -4.87 2.64 -22.34
C VAL A 464 -5.60 3.84 -22.92
N GLU A 465 -5.21 4.22 -24.13
CA GLU A 465 -5.76 5.38 -24.84
C GLU A 465 -6.69 4.96 -26.00
N ASP A 466 -6.51 3.75 -26.51
CA ASP A 466 -7.37 3.14 -27.52
C ASP A 466 -8.77 2.86 -26.97
N LYS A 467 -9.76 3.56 -27.52
CA LYS A 467 -11.17 3.39 -27.16
C LYS A 467 -11.67 1.97 -27.42
N ALA A 468 -11.09 1.24 -28.38
CA ALA A 468 -11.46 -0.16 -28.65
C ALA A 468 -11.08 -1.10 -27.51
N GLN A 469 -10.11 -0.75 -26.67
CA GLN A 469 -9.69 -1.49 -25.48
C GLN A 469 -10.44 -1.05 -24.21
N CYS A 470 -11.31 -0.04 -24.31
CA CYS A 470 -12.07 0.52 -23.21
C CYS A 470 -13.49 -0.04 -23.13
N ARG A 471 -13.91 -0.42 -21.93
CA ARG A 471 -15.27 -0.91 -21.66
C ARG A 471 -15.87 -0.16 -20.48
N GLN A 472 -17.11 0.29 -20.65
CA GLN A 472 -17.84 0.98 -19.57
C GLN A 472 -17.93 0.08 -18.34
N SER A 473 -17.79 0.66 -17.14
CA SER A 473 -17.98 -0.07 -15.90
C SER A 473 -19.42 -0.58 -15.76
N ASP A 474 -19.62 -1.72 -15.10
CA ASP A 474 -20.95 -2.31 -14.94
C ASP A 474 -21.90 -1.34 -14.21
N TYR A 475 -21.42 -0.56 -13.23
CA TYR A 475 -22.28 0.40 -12.52
C TYR A 475 -22.66 1.60 -13.40
N MET A 476 -21.77 2.05 -14.30
CA MET A 476 -22.12 3.11 -15.24
C MET A 476 -23.09 2.61 -16.30
N ALA A 477 -23.05 1.32 -16.63
CA ALA A 477 -24.09 0.70 -17.46
C ALA A 477 -25.45 0.69 -16.73
N LEU A 478 -25.48 0.43 -15.42
CA LEU A 478 -26.70 0.55 -14.60
C LEU A 478 -27.20 2.00 -14.46
N VAL A 479 -26.30 2.99 -14.47
CA VAL A 479 -26.74 4.39 -14.52
C VAL A 479 -27.37 4.70 -15.87
N LYS A 480 -26.75 4.25 -16.96
CA LYS A 480 -27.22 4.50 -18.33
C LYS A 480 -28.58 3.84 -18.61
N ASN A 481 -28.86 2.68 -18.01
CA ASN A 481 -30.14 1.99 -18.15
C ASN A 481 -31.20 2.42 -17.10
N HIS A 482 -30.92 3.47 -16.31
CA HIS A 482 -31.79 4.01 -15.26
C HIS A 482 -32.14 3.03 -14.11
N THR A 483 -31.39 1.95 -13.93
CA THR A 483 -31.55 1.03 -12.78
C THR A 483 -30.72 1.45 -11.57
N PHE A 484 -29.82 2.42 -11.73
CA PHE A 484 -29.04 3.03 -10.66
C PHE A 484 -29.01 4.55 -10.82
N SER A 485 -29.27 5.30 -9.74
CA SER A 485 -29.27 6.76 -9.82
C SER A 485 -27.85 7.31 -9.97
N ILE A 486 -27.65 8.22 -10.93
CA ILE A 486 -26.39 8.97 -11.10
C ILE A 486 -26.00 9.75 -9.83
N HIS A 487 -26.98 10.11 -8.99
CA HIS A 487 -26.72 10.80 -7.72
C HIS A 487 -25.96 9.93 -6.72
N TYR A 488 -25.94 8.61 -6.90
CA TYR A 488 -25.12 7.72 -6.07
C TYR A 488 -23.70 7.54 -6.59
N VAL A 489 -23.36 8.06 -7.77
CA VAL A 489 -22.04 7.92 -8.39
C VAL A 489 -21.24 9.20 -8.20
N SER A 490 -19.94 9.05 -7.92
CA SER A 490 -18.97 10.16 -7.85
C SER A 490 -19.08 11.07 -9.07
N GLU A 491 -19.09 12.39 -8.90
CA GLU A 491 -19.10 13.33 -10.03
C GLU A 491 -17.72 13.52 -10.65
N ILE A 492 -16.68 12.95 -10.05
CA ILE A 492 -15.30 13.20 -10.44
C ILE A 492 -14.99 12.45 -11.75
N PRO A 493 -14.75 13.15 -12.88
CA PRO A 493 -14.57 12.49 -14.17
C PRO A 493 -13.38 11.54 -14.21
N SER A 494 -12.30 11.85 -13.47
CA SER A 494 -11.14 10.96 -13.37
C SER A 494 -11.47 9.64 -12.67
N ALA A 495 -12.42 9.63 -11.72
CA ALA A 495 -12.89 8.39 -11.10
C ALA A 495 -13.63 7.51 -12.11
N HIS A 496 -14.43 8.10 -13.00
CA HIS A 496 -15.09 7.34 -14.08
C HIS A 496 -14.10 6.75 -15.06
N ALA A 497 -13.05 7.50 -15.44
CA ALA A 497 -11.97 6.99 -16.28
C ALA A 497 -11.24 5.83 -15.58
N ARG A 498 -10.85 6.02 -14.32
CA ARG A 498 -10.21 4.99 -13.49
C ARG A 498 -11.04 3.72 -13.39
N ASP A 499 -12.35 3.84 -13.26
CA ASP A 499 -13.22 2.71 -12.93
C ASP A 499 -13.67 1.87 -14.13
N GLN A 500 -13.28 2.24 -15.35
CA GLN A 500 -13.57 1.48 -16.57
C GLN A 500 -12.96 0.07 -16.54
N HIS A 501 -13.60 -0.82 -17.27
CA HIS A 501 -13.05 -2.13 -17.60
C HIS A 501 -12.14 -2.03 -18.82
N LEU A 502 -11.26 -3.01 -19.00
CA LEU A 502 -10.30 -3.08 -20.09
C LEU A 502 -10.46 -4.38 -20.87
N GLU A 503 -10.27 -4.30 -22.18
CA GLU A 503 -10.02 -5.43 -23.07
C GLU A 503 -8.68 -5.18 -23.77
N LEU A 504 -7.60 -5.68 -23.17
CA LEU A 504 -6.24 -5.35 -23.59
C LEU A 504 -5.85 -6.14 -24.83
N ARG A 505 -5.20 -5.46 -25.76
CA ARG A 505 -4.58 -6.11 -26.92
C ARG A 505 -3.40 -6.99 -26.47
N THR A 506 -3.43 -8.28 -26.84
CA THR A 506 -2.43 -9.27 -26.41
C THR A 506 -1.04 -8.95 -26.95
N ASP A 507 -0.94 -8.49 -28.20
CA ASP A 507 0.31 -8.10 -28.85
C ASP A 507 0.98 -6.91 -28.15
N GLN A 508 0.21 -5.86 -27.87
CA GLN A 508 0.69 -4.68 -27.15
C GLN A 508 1.07 -5.03 -25.71
N PHE A 509 0.25 -5.83 -25.02
CA PHE A 509 0.53 -6.29 -23.67
C PHE A 509 1.86 -7.06 -23.57
N LEU A 510 2.11 -8.00 -24.48
CA LEU A 510 3.37 -8.75 -24.52
C LEU A 510 4.56 -7.82 -24.76
N GLU A 511 4.43 -6.82 -25.65
CA GLU A 511 5.50 -5.85 -25.90
C GLU A 511 5.82 -5.00 -24.66
N VAL A 512 4.81 -4.60 -23.88
CA VAL A 512 5.03 -3.94 -22.59
C VAL A 512 5.80 -4.85 -21.63
N LEU A 513 5.46 -6.15 -21.55
CA LEU A 513 6.19 -7.09 -20.70
C LEU A 513 7.65 -7.26 -21.14
N ARG A 514 7.94 -7.27 -22.44
CA ARG A 514 9.33 -7.30 -22.96
C ARG A 514 10.11 -6.08 -22.52
N HIS A 515 9.49 -4.91 -22.62
CA HIS A 515 10.07 -3.64 -22.19
C HIS A 515 10.38 -3.66 -20.69
N VAL A 516 9.40 -4.05 -19.86
CA VAL A 516 9.57 -4.20 -18.41
C VAL A 516 10.69 -5.20 -18.09
N ALA A 517 10.67 -6.41 -18.67
CA ALA A 517 11.67 -7.44 -18.42
C ALA A 517 13.10 -7.01 -18.78
N THR A 518 13.23 -6.22 -19.85
CA THR A 518 14.52 -5.66 -20.31
C THR A 518 15.04 -4.63 -19.32
N LEU A 519 14.18 -3.71 -18.88
CA LEU A 519 14.59 -2.60 -18.03
C LEU A 519 14.61 -2.93 -16.55
N MET A 520 13.83 -3.89 -16.06
CA MET A 520 13.65 -4.04 -14.62
C MET A 520 14.82 -4.70 -13.91
N ALA A 521 15.70 -5.41 -14.63
CA ALA A 521 16.93 -5.95 -14.04
C ALA A 521 18.07 -4.94 -14.05
N ASP A 522 18.23 -4.19 -15.14
CA ASP A 522 19.33 -3.24 -15.32
C ASP A 522 18.95 -1.84 -14.82
N ARG A 523 19.52 -1.45 -13.68
CA ARG A 523 19.22 -0.17 -13.05
C ARG A 523 19.64 1.02 -13.92
N ILE A 524 20.79 0.93 -14.59
CA ILE A 524 21.31 2.01 -15.42
C ILE A 524 20.39 2.19 -16.63
N ALA A 525 19.98 1.08 -17.26
CA ALA A 525 19.02 1.12 -18.35
C ALA A 525 17.66 1.69 -17.91
N PHE A 526 17.16 1.33 -16.73
CA PHE A 526 15.93 1.89 -16.19
C PHE A 526 16.04 3.40 -15.96
N GLN A 527 17.13 3.88 -15.35
CA GLN A 527 17.37 5.31 -15.13
C GLN A 527 17.52 6.08 -16.45
N ALA A 528 18.21 5.49 -17.43
CA ALA A 528 18.30 6.06 -18.77
C ALA A 528 16.93 6.12 -19.44
N ALA A 529 16.10 5.08 -19.31
CA ALA A 529 14.75 5.06 -19.84
C ALA A 529 13.85 6.11 -19.15
N ARG A 530 14.01 6.34 -17.84
CA ARG A 530 13.36 7.43 -17.10
C ARG A 530 13.77 8.79 -17.64
N ALA A 531 15.08 9.04 -17.74
CA ALA A 531 15.63 10.30 -18.24
C ALA A 531 15.21 10.59 -19.69
N ASN A 532 15.06 9.53 -20.49
CA ASN A 532 14.59 9.61 -21.87
C ASN A 532 13.07 9.58 -22.00
N GLU A 533 12.32 9.59 -20.89
CA GLU A 533 10.86 9.59 -20.90
C GLU A 533 10.27 8.40 -21.68
N THR A 534 10.73 7.18 -21.40
CA THR A 534 10.31 5.96 -22.12
C THR A 534 9.80 4.85 -21.22
N LEU A 535 9.57 5.11 -19.93
CA LEU A 535 9.06 4.11 -19.00
C LEU A 535 7.56 3.80 -19.15
N HIS A 536 6.79 4.66 -19.83
CA HIS A 536 5.33 4.57 -19.82
C HIS A 536 4.79 4.24 -21.20
N ALA A 537 4.05 3.15 -21.26
CA ALA A 537 3.46 2.65 -22.48
C ALA A 537 2.09 3.32 -22.72
N TYR A 538 1.83 3.70 -23.96
CA TYR A 538 0.58 4.27 -24.44
C TYR A 538 -0.01 3.33 -25.49
N ALA A 539 -1.04 2.56 -25.11
CA ALA A 539 -1.80 1.69 -26.02
C ALA A 539 -2.76 2.55 -26.84
N MET A 540 -2.40 2.81 -28.09
CA MET A 540 -3.24 3.54 -29.04
C MET A 540 -3.79 2.60 -30.13
N SER A 541 -4.69 3.13 -30.95
CA SER A 541 -5.17 2.42 -32.14
C SER A 541 -4.02 2.21 -33.14
N GLU A 542 -4.14 1.23 -34.04
CA GLU A 542 -3.11 0.99 -35.07
C GLU A 542 -2.91 2.20 -35.97
N LYS A 543 -4.01 2.89 -36.30
CA LYS A 543 -4.00 4.13 -37.08
C LYS A 543 -3.22 5.25 -36.38
N ASP A 544 -3.27 5.28 -35.04
CA ASP A 544 -2.56 6.23 -34.21
C ASP A 544 -1.11 5.79 -33.88
N GLY A 545 -0.61 4.69 -34.46
CA GLY A 545 0.75 4.20 -34.26
C GLY A 545 0.92 3.08 -33.23
N GLY A 546 -0.18 2.45 -32.78
CA GLY A 546 -0.15 1.26 -31.92
C GLY A 546 0.39 1.54 -30.51
N LEU A 547 1.33 0.72 -30.05
CA LEU A 547 1.99 0.90 -28.76
C LEU A 547 3.17 1.87 -28.90
N GLN A 548 3.21 2.91 -28.07
CA GLN A 548 4.32 3.85 -28.00
C GLN A 548 4.80 4.02 -26.55
N PHE A 549 6.04 4.47 -26.36
CA PHE A 549 6.62 4.73 -25.05
C PHE A 549 6.96 6.22 -24.89
N GLY A 550 6.53 6.82 -23.78
CA GLY A 550 6.60 8.25 -23.54
C GLY A 550 6.70 8.65 -22.06
N PRO A 551 6.71 9.97 -21.77
CA PRO A 551 6.77 10.50 -20.42
C PRO A 551 5.53 10.15 -19.60
N LEU A 552 5.60 10.33 -18.29
CA LEU A 552 4.41 10.48 -17.45
C LEU A 552 3.65 11.74 -17.86
N GLY A 553 2.37 11.83 -17.52
CA GLY A 553 1.70 13.13 -17.63
C GLY A 553 1.12 13.49 -19.01
N LEU A 554 1.28 12.68 -20.06
CA LEU A 554 1.14 13.15 -21.44
C LEU A 554 -0.33 13.41 -21.85
N VAL A 555 -0.77 14.67 -21.74
CA VAL A 555 -2.16 15.08 -22.04
C VAL A 555 -2.48 14.98 -23.54
N ASP A 556 -1.58 15.47 -24.41
CA ASP A 556 -1.72 15.41 -25.87
C ASP A 556 -0.74 14.42 -26.48
N TYR A 557 -1.00 13.15 -26.20
CA TYR A 557 -0.11 12.06 -26.62
C TYR A 557 -0.02 11.91 -28.14
N LYS A 558 -1.10 12.24 -28.87
CA LYS A 558 -1.12 12.13 -30.34
C LYS A 558 -0.16 13.12 -30.97
N HIS A 559 -0.23 14.39 -30.57
CA HIS A 559 0.65 15.41 -31.10
C HIS A 559 2.12 15.12 -30.75
N TYR A 560 2.40 14.73 -29.50
CA TYR A 560 3.74 14.37 -29.04
C TYR A 560 4.38 13.25 -29.88
N PHE A 561 3.66 12.14 -30.12
CA PHE A 561 4.21 11.03 -30.90
C PHE A 561 4.32 11.36 -32.39
N ALA A 562 3.41 12.16 -32.94
CA ALA A 562 3.51 12.66 -34.32
C ALA A 562 4.78 13.52 -34.49
N ASP A 563 5.04 14.43 -33.55
CA ASP A 563 6.22 15.30 -33.57
C ASP A 563 7.51 14.51 -33.40
N ARG A 564 7.55 13.52 -32.51
CA ARG A 564 8.71 12.60 -32.40
C ARG A 564 8.96 11.85 -33.70
N LYS A 565 7.92 11.37 -34.38
CA LYS A 565 8.04 10.69 -35.67
C LYS A 565 8.58 11.63 -36.75
N ARG A 566 8.08 12.87 -36.81
CA ARG A 566 8.59 13.93 -37.71
C ARG A 566 10.05 14.26 -37.43
N ALA A 567 10.42 14.44 -36.16
CA ALA A 567 11.78 14.69 -35.73
C ALA A 567 12.73 13.53 -36.10
N ALA A 568 12.29 12.27 -35.92
CA ALA A 568 13.06 11.09 -36.31
C ALA A 568 13.22 10.97 -37.84
N LYS A 569 12.16 11.24 -38.64
CA LYS A 569 12.23 11.29 -40.12
C LYS A 569 13.26 12.33 -40.56
N LYS A 570 13.24 13.53 -39.95
CA LYS A 570 14.20 14.61 -40.20
C LYS A 570 15.63 14.20 -39.85
N ALA A 571 15.87 13.68 -38.65
CA ALA A 571 17.19 13.24 -38.21
C ALA A 571 17.78 12.15 -39.12
N ARG A 572 16.96 11.20 -39.59
CA ARG A 572 17.40 10.16 -40.55
C ARG A 572 17.76 10.75 -41.91
N ARG A 573 16.99 11.72 -42.42
CA ARG A 573 17.31 12.44 -43.66
C ARG A 573 18.64 13.19 -43.54
N GLU A 574 18.86 13.89 -42.43
CA GLU A 574 20.11 14.60 -42.14
C GLU A 574 21.30 13.64 -41.99
N ALA A 575 21.14 12.50 -41.31
CA ALA A 575 22.18 11.50 -41.18
C ALA A 575 22.55 10.88 -42.55
N LYS A 576 21.56 10.55 -43.39
CA LYS A 576 21.80 10.09 -44.76
C LYS A 576 22.53 11.14 -45.59
N LYS A 577 22.15 12.42 -45.48
CA LYS A 577 22.85 13.52 -46.15
C LYS A 577 24.30 13.60 -45.71
N LYS A 578 24.58 13.54 -44.40
CA LYS A 578 25.97 13.53 -43.87
C LYS A 578 26.78 12.35 -44.39
N VAL A 579 26.20 11.15 -44.47
CA VAL A 579 26.88 9.96 -45.03
C VAL A 579 27.14 10.14 -46.53
N ALA A 580 26.19 10.68 -47.30
CA ALA A 580 26.37 10.95 -48.72
C ALA A 580 27.45 12.02 -48.99
N THR A 581 27.46 13.10 -48.19
CA THR A 581 28.52 14.13 -48.23
C THR A 581 29.88 13.54 -47.87
N ALA A 582 29.96 12.69 -46.84
CA ALA A 582 31.21 12.03 -46.42
C ALA A 582 31.72 11.02 -47.46
N ALA A 583 30.81 10.40 -48.23
CA ALA A 583 31.15 9.46 -49.29
C ALA A 583 31.59 10.14 -50.61
N GLY A 584 31.68 11.48 -50.65
CA GLY A 584 32.11 12.21 -51.85
C GLY A 584 31.11 12.13 -53.01
N VAL A 585 29.85 11.79 -52.73
CA VAL A 585 28.78 11.75 -53.75
C VAL A 585 28.34 13.18 -54.05
N ALA A 586 29.17 13.89 -54.81
CA ALA A 586 28.90 15.24 -55.29
C ALA A 586 27.82 15.17 -56.39
N GLY A 587 26.55 15.42 -56.02
CA GLY A 587 25.44 15.47 -56.97
C GLY A 587 24.08 14.99 -56.46
N ALA A 588 23.99 14.44 -55.24
CA ALA A 588 22.74 13.87 -54.72
C ALA A 588 21.71 14.90 -54.19
N ASP A 589 22.01 16.21 -54.24
CA ASP A 589 21.15 17.25 -53.70
C ASP A 589 20.04 17.73 -54.66
N ASN A 590 19.94 17.17 -55.88
CA ASN A 590 19.06 17.69 -56.94
C ASN A 590 17.96 16.76 -57.46
N GLU A 591 17.78 15.57 -56.89
CA GLU A 591 16.54 14.82 -57.11
C GLU A 591 15.47 15.33 -56.12
N GLY A 592 15.02 16.56 -56.39
CA GLY A 592 13.77 17.12 -55.87
C GLY A 592 12.57 16.41 -56.50
N GLY A 593 12.55 15.07 -56.42
CA GLY A 593 11.34 14.30 -56.61
C GLY A 593 10.39 14.69 -55.50
N ASP A 594 9.44 15.54 -55.86
CA ASP A 594 8.19 15.80 -55.18
C ASP A 594 7.44 14.45 -55.07
N GLU A 595 7.95 13.55 -54.23
CA GLU A 595 7.16 12.44 -53.70
C GLU A 595 6.05 13.13 -52.91
N GLY A 596 4.92 13.32 -53.59
CA GLY A 596 3.68 13.73 -52.97
C GLY A 596 3.46 12.87 -51.74
N ASP A 597 3.78 13.44 -50.57
CA ASP A 597 3.27 12.97 -49.30
C ASP A 597 1.75 13.22 -49.45
N GLU A 598 1.04 12.23 -49.99
CA GLU A 598 -0.43 12.17 -50.04
C GLU A 598 -0.93 12.46 -48.62
N GLU A 599 -1.44 13.68 -48.44
CA GLU A 599 -2.29 14.09 -47.34
C GLU A 599 -3.61 13.30 -47.47
N GLU A 600 -3.64 12.05 -47.02
CA GLU A 600 -4.91 11.42 -46.63
C GLU A 600 -5.19 11.76 -45.16
N GLU A 601 -6.18 12.65 -44.99
CA GLU A 601 -6.89 12.99 -43.74
C GLU A 601 -7.59 11.79 -43.08
#